data_AF-G4WV63-F1
#
_entry.id   AF-G4WV63-F1
#
_cell.length_a   1.000
_cell.length_b   1.000
_cell.length_c   1.000
_cell.angle_alpha   90.00
_cell.angle_beta   90.00
_cell.angle_gamma   90.00
#
_symmetry.space_group_name_H-M   'P 1'
#
loop_
_entity.id
_entity.type
_entity.pdbx_description
1 polymer ?
#
loop_
_entity_poly.entity_id
_entity_poly.type
_entity_poly.pdbx_seq_one_letter_code
_entity_poly.pdbx_strand_id
1 'polypeptide(L)'
;MSRTNLLFGVVAILPQLALAHHGGAEYDLGKTVEFKAKLTKVDLINPHAWLYFDVAEKDGKVSHHRCEMRSVHVLRRSGWTKDLFPVGQQITIEASPNRTDPASCYLQTILTADGTRMDRYGQYVKAPTGGVQEVRGPIITPKTSRPLRRSTGEPNIAGDWAPVQQVMVNARGTGGGLVALDTLNQFNSGERPAAASKGKGKGAGAPKGPRLYGGTELTEAGEKAAADFKREDTPRFKCQTTSIVFDWTFDGPVDRITQNKDTIVLEYGQFGLKRTIYMNQKEHAKNLKPSRAGHSIGHWDGDTLVVDTVGFLPGFLNTPVRNSDKLHVVERFSLDPVKMALTRNYVAEDAVYLKGRYTGSDTIFVADAPYNPGKCQDLNFIDYSKQQRQ
;
A
#
# COMPACT_ATOMS: atom_id res chain seq x y z
N MET A 1 -3.83 24.93 61.20
CA MET A 1 -3.71 23.51 60.79
C MET A 1 -4.36 23.35 59.42
N SER A 2 -3.59 23.49 58.33
CA SER A 2 -4.10 23.29 56.97
C SER A 2 -3.69 21.90 56.50
N ARG A 3 -4.68 21.04 56.21
CA ARG A 3 -4.46 19.65 55.76
C ARG A 3 -4.26 19.64 54.24
N THR A 4 -3.06 19.29 53.82
CA THR A 4 -2.72 19.06 52.41
C THR A 4 -3.17 17.65 52.02
N ASN A 5 -4.24 17.52 51.24
CA ASN A 5 -4.64 16.25 50.63
C ASN A 5 -3.79 16.01 49.38
N LEU A 6 -2.89 15.03 49.42
CA LEU A 6 -2.22 14.50 48.23
C LEU A 6 -3.23 13.61 47.46
N LEU A 7 -3.68 14.07 46.29
CA LEU A 7 -4.30 13.19 45.31
C LEU A 7 -3.20 12.42 44.57
N PHE A 8 -3.14 11.10 44.76
CA PHE A 8 -2.40 10.19 43.90
C PHE A 8 -3.11 10.10 42.54
N GLY A 9 -2.57 10.77 41.52
CA GLY A 9 -3.00 10.61 40.14
C GLY A 9 -2.50 9.28 39.58
N VAL A 10 -3.41 8.34 39.35
CA VAL A 10 -3.13 7.13 38.55
C VAL A 10 -2.97 7.58 37.09
N VAL A 11 -1.73 7.62 36.61
CA VAL A 11 -1.42 7.84 35.20
C VAL A 11 -1.71 6.54 34.46
N ALA A 12 -2.89 6.44 33.84
CA ALA A 12 -3.20 5.38 32.88
C ALA A 12 -2.36 5.61 31.62
N ILE A 13 -1.30 4.82 31.45
CA ILE A 13 -0.52 4.75 30.21
C ILE A 13 -1.36 4.00 29.18
N LEU A 14 -2.18 4.72 28.41
CA LEU A 14 -2.83 4.17 27.23
C LEU A 14 -1.76 3.96 26.15
N PRO A 15 -1.58 2.74 25.60
CA PRO A 15 -0.62 2.51 24.54
C PRO A 15 -1.06 3.29 23.29
N GLN A 16 -0.23 4.25 22.88
CA GLN A 16 -0.38 4.93 21.60
C GLN A 16 -0.06 3.93 20.48
N LEU A 17 -1.09 3.31 19.90
CA LEU A 17 -0.98 2.63 18.62
C LEU A 17 -0.74 3.70 17.55
N ALA A 18 0.54 4.05 17.35
CA ALA A 18 0.99 4.84 16.24
C ALA A 18 0.61 4.12 14.94
N LEU A 19 -0.08 4.81 14.04
CA LEU A 19 -0.24 4.36 12.65
C LEU A 19 1.15 4.28 12.02
N ALA A 20 1.73 3.09 11.99
CA ALA A 20 2.84 2.74 11.14
C ALA A 20 2.43 1.53 10.30
N HIS A 21 1.70 1.77 9.21
CA HIS A 21 1.49 0.76 8.18
C HIS A 21 2.57 0.84 7.08
N HIS A 22 3.84 1.12 7.41
CA HIS A 22 4.93 1.07 6.43
C HIS A 22 6.18 0.39 7.00
N GLY A 23 6.02 -0.87 7.44
CA GLY A 23 7.07 -1.89 7.61
C GLY A 23 8.26 -1.60 8.55
N GLY A 24 8.45 -0.37 9.02
CA GLY A 24 9.73 0.04 9.60
C GLY A 24 9.92 -0.25 11.08
N ALA A 25 8.86 -0.57 11.82
CA ALA A 25 8.92 -0.71 13.28
C ALA A 25 9.83 -1.85 13.73
N GLU A 26 9.88 -2.93 12.94
CA GLU A 26 10.71 -4.11 13.19
C GLU A 26 12.20 -3.84 12.98
N TYR A 27 12.57 -2.73 12.33
CA TYR A 27 13.94 -2.44 11.93
C TYR A 27 14.52 -1.25 12.69
N ASP A 28 15.83 -1.27 12.87
CA ASP A 28 16.56 -0.13 13.41
C ASP A 28 16.99 0.84 12.30
N LEU A 29 16.05 1.69 11.88
CA LEU A 29 16.26 2.68 10.81
C LEU A 29 17.31 3.76 11.16
N GLY A 30 17.75 3.84 12.43
CA GLY A 30 18.85 4.70 12.85
C GLY A 30 20.23 4.09 12.62
N LYS A 31 20.30 2.80 12.26
CA LYS A 31 21.55 2.07 12.03
C LYS A 31 21.63 1.59 10.58
N THR A 32 22.84 1.64 10.05
CA THR A 32 23.19 1.01 8.76
C THR A 32 24.28 -0.01 9.00
N VAL A 33 24.10 -1.21 8.46
CA VAL A 33 25.11 -2.26 8.35
C VAL A 33 25.41 -2.52 6.88
N GLU A 34 26.62 -2.99 6.60
CA GLU A 34 27.07 -3.37 5.26
C GLU A 34 27.31 -4.87 5.20
N PHE A 35 26.80 -5.54 4.16
CA PHE A 35 27.10 -6.93 3.85
C PHE A 35 27.82 -7.02 2.51
N LYS A 36 28.99 -7.66 2.51
CA LYS A 36 29.64 -8.14 1.27
C LYS A 36 29.19 -9.58 1.07
N ALA A 37 28.28 -9.80 0.14
CA ALA A 37 27.48 -11.02 0.12
C ALA A 37 27.25 -11.55 -1.29
N LYS A 38 27.05 -12.86 -1.38
CA LYS A 38 26.64 -13.51 -2.62
C LYS A 38 25.14 -13.43 -2.72
N LEU A 39 24.62 -12.79 -3.76
CA LEU A 39 23.18 -12.75 -3.99
C LEU A 39 22.70 -14.15 -4.38
N THR A 40 21.69 -14.68 -3.70
CA THR A 40 21.21 -16.06 -3.94
C THR A 40 19.82 -16.12 -4.54
N LYS A 41 18.95 -15.15 -4.23
CA LYS A 41 17.58 -15.11 -4.76
C LYS A 41 16.97 -13.71 -4.63
N VAL A 42 15.99 -13.42 -5.48
CA VAL A 42 15.09 -12.27 -5.34
C VAL A 42 13.65 -12.71 -5.57
N ASP A 43 12.78 -12.41 -4.62
CA ASP A 43 11.34 -12.63 -4.72
C ASP A 43 10.61 -11.30 -4.91
N LEU A 44 10.21 -11.02 -6.16
CA LEU A 44 9.30 -9.92 -6.50
C LEU A 44 7.85 -10.39 -6.38
N ILE A 45 7.40 -10.58 -5.14
CA ILE A 45 6.10 -11.16 -4.77
C ILE A 45 5.38 -10.22 -3.78
N ASN A 46 4.03 -10.19 -3.82
CA ASN A 46 3.21 -9.39 -2.91
C ASN A 46 3.07 -10.10 -1.54
N PRO A 47 3.15 -9.44 -0.36
CA PRO A 47 3.02 -7.99 -0.11
C PRO A 47 4.31 -7.18 -0.29
N HIS A 48 5.43 -7.64 0.27
CA HIS A 48 6.75 -7.01 0.12
C HIS A 48 7.68 -7.95 -0.63
N ALA A 49 8.49 -7.40 -1.53
CA ALA A 49 9.54 -8.16 -2.18
C ALA A 49 10.72 -8.42 -1.23
N TRP A 50 11.54 -9.42 -1.52
CA TRP A 50 12.66 -9.83 -0.68
C TRP A 50 13.92 -10.12 -1.49
N LEU A 51 15.07 -9.73 -0.92
CA LEU A 51 16.41 -10.00 -1.40
C LEU A 51 17.07 -11.03 -0.48
N TYR A 52 17.66 -12.10 -1.01
CA TYR A 52 18.29 -13.17 -0.23
C TYR A 52 19.77 -13.32 -0.56
N PHE A 53 20.61 -13.49 0.44
CA PHE A 53 22.05 -13.49 0.25
C PHE A 53 22.81 -14.28 1.31
N ASP A 54 24.02 -14.69 0.94
CA ASP A 54 24.94 -15.43 1.79
C ASP A 54 26.16 -14.58 2.15
N VAL A 55 26.54 -14.60 3.42
CA VAL A 55 27.73 -13.91 3.93
C VAL A 55 28.74 -14.95 4.40
N ALA A 56 29.97 -14.86 3.89
CA ALA A 56 31.08 -15.67 4.37
C ALA A 56 31.62 -15.06 5.68
N GLU A 57 31.55 -15.83 6.77
CA GLU A 57 31.97 -15.42 8.10
C GLU A 57 33.47 -15.66 8.31
N LYS A 58 34.04 -14.98 9.30
CA LYS A 58 35.48 -15.10 9.63
C LYS A 58 35.89 -16.50 10.07
N ASP A 59 34.96 -17.28 10.62
CA ASP A 59 35.19 -18.66 11.06
C ASP A 59 35.03 -19.68 9.91
N GLY A 60 34.84 -19.22 8.67
CA GLY A 60 34.65 -20.05 7.49
C GLY A 60 33.22 -20.57 7.32
N LYS A 61 32.28 -20.25 8.23
CA LYS A 61 30.87 -20.58 8.03
C LYS A 61 30.21 -19.61 7.06
N VAL A 62 29.03 -20.00 6.57
CA VAL A 62 28.18 -19.13 5.76
C VAL A 62 26.91 -18.84 6.56
N SER A 63 26.61 -17.55 6.74
CA SER A 63 25.33 -17.12 7.29
C SER A 63 24.36 -16.72 6.17
N HIS A 64 23.08 -16.95 6.39
CA HIS A 64 22.01 -16.76 5.41
C HIS A 64 21.10 -15.62 5.86
N HIS A 65 20.88 -14.66 4.98
CA HIS A 65 20.19 -13.43 5.30
C HIS A 65 19.14 -13.08 4.25
N ARG A 66 18.21 -12.22 4.66
CA ARG A 66 17.20 -11.62 3.77
C ARG A 66 16.99 -10.16 4.12
N CYS A 67 16.83 -9.30 3.11
CA CYS A 67 16.34 -7.95 3.33
C CYS A 67 14.96 -7.76 2.68
N GLU A 68 14.03 -7.17 3.43
CA GLU A 68 12.74 -6.71 2.94
C GLU A 68 12.94 -5.51 2.01
N MET A 69 12.24 -5.52 0.89
CA MET A 69 12.14 -4.42 -0.08
C MET A 69 10.76 -3.77 -0.02
N ARG A 70 10.46 -2.83 -0.92
CA ARG A 70 9.11 -2.24 -1.02
C ARG A 70 8.09 -3.26 -1.55
N SER A 71 6.82 -2.88 -1.54
CA SER A 71 5.77 -3.64 -2.22
C SER A 71 6.14 -3.90 -3.68
N VAL A 72 5.86 -5.12 -4.15
CA VAL A 72 6.14 -5.50 -5.55
C VAL A 72 5.42 -4.59 -6.55
N HIS A 73 4.26 -4.06 -6.18
CA HIS A 73 3.46 -3.18 -7.03
C HIS A 73 4.23 -1.91 -7.37
N VAL A 74 4.75 -1.21 -6.36
CA VAL A 74 5.55 0.00 -6.57
C VAL A 74 6.92 -0.31 -7.15
N LEU A 75 7.55 -1.45 -6.81
CA LEU A 75 8.84 -1.83 -7.39
C LEU A 75 8.74 -2.03 -8.90
N ARG A 76 7.74 -2.77 -9.38
CA ARG A 76 7.52 -2.96 -10.82
C ARG A 76 7.28 -1.64 -11.55
N ARG A 77 6.47 -0.75 -10.95
CA ARG A 77 6.21 0.60 -11.47
C ARG A 77 7.43 1.51 -11.40
N SER A 78 8.34 1.25 -10.47
CA SER A 78 9.66 1.88 -10.36
C SER A 78 10.72 1.23 -11.26
N GLY A 79 10.32 0.32 -12.16
CA GLY A 79 11.21 -0.32 -13.13
C GLY A 79 12.09 -1.45 -12.58
N TRP A 80 11.86 -1.91 -11.36
CA TRP A 80 12.59 -3.02 -10.79
C TRP A 80 12.15 -4.35 -11.41
N THR A 81 13.05 -4.97 -12.16
CA THR A 81 12.86 -6.28 -12.80
C THR A 81 13.88 -7.28 -12.29
N LYS A 82 13.62 -8.58 -12.47
CA LYS A 82 14.50 -9.65 -11.95
C LYS A 82 15.89 -9.62 -12.57
N ASP A 83 16.00 -9.17 -13.82
CA ASP A 83 17.25 -9.05 -14.57
C ASP A 83 18.19 -7.95 -14.05
N LEU A 84 17.71 -7.01 -13.23
CA LEU A 84 18.57 -6.03 -12.55
C LEU A 84 19.44 -6.67 -11.45
N PHE A 85 19.12 -7.90 -11.04
CA PHE A 85 19.74 -8.55 -9.91
C PHE A 85 20.73 -9.62 -10.39
N PRO A 86 22.04 -9.45 -10.13
CA PRO A 86 23.06 -10.41 -10.57
C PRO A 86 23.11 -11.62 -9.62
N VAL A 87 22.06 -12.45 -9.63
CA VAL A 87 21.97 -13.65 -8.79
C VAL A 87 23.16 -14.58 -9.07
N GLY A 88 23.80 -15.04 -8.01
CA GLY A 88 25.02 -15.83 -8.03
C GLY A 88 26.31 -15.00 -7.92
N GLN A 89 26.24 -13.67 -8.06
CA GLN A 89 27.41 -12.79 -7.98
C GLN A 89 27.57 -12.14 -6.61
N GLN A 90 28.77 -11.61 -6.36
CA GLN A 90 29.04 -10.76 -5.20
C GLN A 90 28.42 -9.37 -5.39
N ILE A 91 27.75 -8.90 -4.35
CA ILE A 91 27.20 -7.55 -4.22
C ILE A 91 27.53 -6.99 -2.84
N THR A 92 27.45 -5.68 -2.71
CA THR A 92 27.44 -5.01 -1.41
C THR A 92 26.02 -4.56 -1.10
N ILE A 93 25.54 -4.82 0.10
CA ILE A 93 24.20 -4.46 0.57
C ILE A 93 24.35 -3.53 1.77
N GLU A 94 23.77 -2.33 1.68
CA GLU A 94 23.56 -1.47 2.86
C GLU A 94 22.13 -1.71 3.37
N ALA A 95 21.98 -1.93 4.67
CA ALA A 95 20.68 -2.24 5.26
C ALA A 95 20.52 -1.76 6.70
N SER A 96 19.28 -1.57 7.13
CA SER A 96 18.98 -1.42 8.57
C SER A 96 18.68 -2.80 9.16
N PRO A 97 19.33 -3.20 10.26
CA PRO A 97 19.11 -4.52 10.85
C PRO A 97 17.71 -4.61 11.45
N ASN A 98 17.12 -5.80 11.41
CA ASN A 98 15.94 -6.10 12.22
C ASN A 98 16.31 -6.10 13.71
N ARG A 99 15.38 -5.69 14.57
CA ARG A 99 15.58 -5.55 16.01
C ARG A 99 15.66 -6.88 16.75
N THR A 100 15.07 -7.94 16.19
CA THR A 100 14.91 -9.25 16.85
C THR A 100 15.37 -10.43 16.01
N ASP A 101 15.26 -10.36 14.68
CA ASP A 101 15.73 -11.40 13.75
C ASP A 101 17.09 -11.00 13.14
N PRO A 102 18.23 -11.56 13.62
CA PRO A 102 19.55 -11.18 13.12
C PRO A 102 19.81 -11.58 11.65
N ALA A 103 18.97 -12.43 11.05
CA ALA A 103 19.04 -12.81 9.65
C ALA A 103 18.15 -11.95 8.74
N SER A 104 17.43 -10.97 9.30
CA SER A 104 16.51 -10.09 8.57
C SER A 104 16.95 -8.63 8.61
N CYS A 105 16.68 -7.91 7.53
CA CYS A 105 17.04 -6.52 7.37
C CYS A 105 16.05 -5.73 6.51
N TYR A 106 16.12 -4.41 6.59
CA TYR A 106 15.43 -3.49 5.71
C TYR A 106 16.43 -2.99 4.67
N LEU A 107 16.19 -3.32 3.39
CA LEU A 107 17.10 -2.93 2.31
C LEU A 107 17.15 -1.41 2.20
N GLN A 108 18.36 -0.84 2.15
CA GLN A 108 18.59 0.56 1.82
C GLN A 108 19.19 0.71 0.42
N THR A 109 20.27 -0.03 0.14
CA THR A 109 21.08 0.11 -1.08
C THR A 109 21.60 -1.25 -1.53
N ILE A 110 21.63 -1.49 -2.83
CA ILE A 110 22.42 -2.55 -3.50
C ILE A 110 23.53 -1.88 -4.31
N LEU A 111 24.77 -2.33 -4.18
CA LEU A 111 25.86 -2.01 -5.09
C LEU A 111 26.34 -3.29 -5.76
N THR A 112 26.31 -3.33 -7.09
CA THR A 112 26.80 -4.48 -7.85
C THR A 112 28.27 -4.30 -8.27
N ALA A 113 28.91 -5.39 -8.70
CA ALA A 113 30.31 -5.38 -9.11
C ALA A 113 30.61 -4.45 -10.29
N ASP A 114 29.62 -4.16 -11.14
CA ASP A 114 29.74 -3.21 -12.26
C ASP A 114 29.64 -1.73 -11.83
N GLY A 115 29.46 -1.47 -10.53
CA GLY A 115 29.31 -0.13 -9.97
C GLY A 115 27.86 0.39 -9.94
N THR A 116 26.90 -0.37 -10.48
CA THR A 116 25.47 -0.02 -10.41
C THR A 116 25.03 0.08 -8.94
N ARG A 117 24.52 1.25 -8.56
CA ARG A 117 23.93 1.53 -7.25
C ARG A 117 22.41 1.61 -7.38
N MET A 118 21.70 0.84 -6.57
CA MET A 118 20.23 0.86 -6.49
C MET A 118 19.75 1.12 -5.07
N ASP A 119 19.18 2.29 -4.81
CA ASP A 119 18.57 2.66 -3.53
C ASP A 119 17.10 2.22 -3.48
N ARG A 120 16.59 1.86 -2.29
CA ARG A 120 15.25 1.29 -2.06
C ARG A 120 14.10 1.99 -2.80
N TYR A 121 14.13 3.32 -2.91
CA TYR A 121 13.08 4.13 -3.53
C TYR A 121 13.44 4.64 -4.94
N GLY A 122 14.60 4.23 -5.48
CA GLY A 122 15.03 4.62 -6.82
C GLY A 122 14.10 4.11 -7.92
N GLN A 123 14.11 4.84 -9.05
CA GLN A 123 13.33 4.55 -10.26
C GLN A 123 14.31 4.18 -11.37
N TYR A 124 14.13 3.04 -12.03
CA TYR A 124 15.11 2.50 -12.97
C TYR A 124 14.55 2.31 -14.36
N VAL A 125 15.33 2.72 -15.36
CA VAL A 125 15.05 2.48 -16.78
C VAL A 125 16.26 1.84 -17.44
N LYS A 126 16.05 1.23 -18.60
CA LYS A 126 17.16 0.76 -19.44
C LYS A 126 17.88 1.97 -20.05
N ALA A 127 19.19 2.08 -19.84
CA ALA A 127 19.99 3.14 -20.43
C ALA A 127 20.07 2.98 -21.97
N PRO A 128 20.14 4.09 -22.75
CA PRO A 128 20.26 4.03 -24.21
C PRO A 128 21.47 3.22 -24.70
N THR A 129 22.57 3.26 -23.94
CA THR A 129 23.82 2.55 -24.23
C THR A 129 23.85 1.11 -23.69
N GLY A 130 22.74 0.62 -23.13
CA GLY A 130 22.70 -0.61 -22.33
C GLY A 130 23.06 -0.36 -20.86
N GLY A 131 22.60 -1.24 -19.98
CA GLY A 131 22.71 -1.09 -18.52
C GLY A 131 21.50 -0.41 -17.86
N VAL A 132 21.66 -0.07 -16.59
CA VAL A 132 20.61 0.50 -15.73
C VAL A 132 20.86 1.99 -15.54
N GLN A 133 19.83 2.81 -15.74
CA GLN A 133 19.85 4.23 -15.46
C GLN A 133 18.81 4.55 -14.37
N GLU A 134 19.24 5.24 -13.32
CA GLU A 134 18.30 5.84 -12.37
C GLU A 134 17.69 7.11 -12.96
N VAL A 135 16.37 7.27 -12.80
CA VAL A 135 15.64 8.49 -13.16
C VAL A 135 14.99 9.10 -11.92
N ARG A 136 14.82 10.42 -11.94
CA ARG A 136 14.15 11.15 -10.87
C ARG A 136 12.73 11.53 -11.32
N GLY A 137 11.73 10.92 -10.68
CA GLY A 137 10.32 11.14 -10.99
C GLY A 137 9.66 9.93 -11.67
N PRO A 138 8.42 10.07 -12.15
CA PRO A 138 7.67 8.96 -12.72
C PRO A 138 8.31 8.43 -14.02
N ILE A 139 8.31 7.11 -14.19
CA ILE A 139 8.70 6.47 -15.44
C ILE A 139 7.61 6.77 -16.47
N ILE A 140 8.01 7.36 -17.60
CA ILE A 140 7.08 7.74 -18.66
C ILE A 140 6.79 6.54 -19.55
N THR A 141 5.54 6.07 -19.53
CA THR A 141 5.02 5.11 -20.51
C THR A 141 4.41 5.84 -21.69
N PRO A 142 4.55 5.30 -22.92
CA PRO A 142 3.86 5.86 -24.08
C PRO A 142 2.35 5.92 -23.84
N LYS A 143 1.76 7.12 -23.95
CA LYS A 143 0.32 7.30 -23.82
C LYS A 143 -0.37 6.68 -25.02
N THR A 144 -1.20 5.66 -24.80
CA THR A 144 -2.11 5.16 -25.83
C THR A 144 -3.26 6.15 -26.03
N SER A 145 -3.52 6.54 -27.27
CA SER A 145 -4.71 7.33 -27.60
C SER A 145 -5.96 6.52 -27.26
N ARG A 146 -6.83 7.08 -26.42
CA ARG A 146 -8.14 6.49 -26.10
C ARG A 146 -9.24 7.56 -26.26
N PRO A 147 -10.40 7.23 -26.86
CA PRO A 147 -11.53 8.15 -26.91
C PRO A 147 -11.95 8.58 -25.50
N LEU A 148 -12.26 9.86 -25.29
CA LEU A 148 -12.70 10.37 -23.98
C LEU A 148 -14.12 9.95 -23.60
N ARG A 149 -14.94 9.63 -24.60
CA ARG A 149 -16.31 9.13 -24.45
C ARG A 149 -16.50 7.85 -25.26
N ARG A 150 -17.44 7.01 -24.82
CA ARG A 150 -17.89 5.85 -25.59
C ARG A 150 -18.91 6.28 -26.63
N SER A 151 -19.22 5.39 -27.58
CA SER A 151 -20.23 5.65 -28.63
C SER A 151 -21.63 5.92 -28.07
N THR A 152 -21.90 5.45 -26.86
CA THR A 152 -23.14 5.64 -26.11
C THR A 152 -23.17 6.95 -25.31
N GLY A 153 -22.10 7.76 -25.35
CA GLY A 153 -22.05 9.12 -24.81
C GLY A 153 -21.44 9.24 -23.42
N GLU A 154 -21.38 8.17 -22.62
CA GLU A 154 -20.77 8.21 -21.29
C GLU A 154 -19.24 8.38 -21.34
N PRO A 155 -18.62 8.89 -20.25
CA PRO A 155 -17.16 8.92 -20.12
C PRO A 155 -16.52 7.54 -20.31
N ASN A 156 -15.41 7.53 -21.06
CA ASN A 156 -14.57 6.36 -21.21
C ASN A 156 -13.53 6.32 -20.08
N ILE A 157 -13.83 5.57 -19.04
CA ILE A 157 -12.95 5.28 -17.91
C ILE A 157 -12.20 3.95 -18.06
N ALA A 158 -12.36 3.23 -19.17
CA ALA A 158 -11.65 1.98 -19.41
C ALA A 158 -10.13 2.21 -19.54
N GLY A 159 -9.36 1.27 -19.02
CA GLY A 159 -7.90 1.29 -19.04
C GLY A 159 -7.25 0.81 -17.75
N ASP A 160 -5.92 0.91 -17.72
CA ASP A 160 -5.10 0.62 -16.55
C ASP A 160 -4.84 1.93 -15.79
N TRP A 161 -5.06 1.89 -14.48
CA TRP A 161 -5.00 3.04 -13.60
C TRP A 161 -4.15 2.74 -12.38
N ALA A 162 -3.48 3.75 -11.83
CA ALA A 162 -2.72 3.62 -10.60
C ALA A 162 -2.69 4.95 -9.83
N PRO A 163 -2.64 4.94 -8.48
CA PRO A 163 -2.37 6.15 -7.73
C PRO A 163 -0.92 6.62 -7.93
N VAL A 164 -0.66 7.89 -7.66
CA VAL A 164 0.72 8.40 -7.63
C VAL A 164 1.53 7.64 -6.59
N GLN A 165 2.70 7.15 -7.00
CA GLN A 165 3.60 6.43 -6.10
C GLN A 165 4.03 7.35 -4.95
N GLN A 166 4.02 6.82 -3.74
CA GLN A 166 4.66 7.46 -2.59
C GLN A 166 6.09 6.95 -2.46
N VAL A 167 7.03 7.89 -2.32
CA VAL A 167 8.45 7.63 -2.21
C VAL A 167 9.07 8.41 -1.06
N MET A 168 10.13 7.87 -0.46
CA MET A 168 10.88 8.60 0.56
C MET A 168 11.79 9.63 -0.10
N VAL A 169 11.82 10.84 0.47
CA VAL A 169 12.72 11.91 0.00
C VAL A 169 14.18 11.48 0.05
N ASN A 170 14.57 10.72 1.09
CA ASN A 170 15.83 9.97 1.07
C ASN A 170 15.61 8.62 0.38
N ALA A 171 16.21 8.44 -0.80
CA ALA A 171 16.05 7.25 -1.63
C ALA A 171 16.43 5.94 -0.92
N ARG A 172 17.36 6.01 0.06
CA ARG A 172 17.77 4.87 0.91
C ARG A 172 16.69 4.41 1.88
N GLY A 173 15.64 5.21 2.09
CA GLY A 173 14.49 4.86 2.94
C GLY A 173 14.68 5.09 4.45
N THR A 174 15.78 5.72 4.89
CA THR A 174 16.10 5.94 6.32
C THR A 174 15.76 7.36 6.84
N GLY A 175 14.94 8.13 6.13
CA GLY A 175 14.58 9.49 6.56
C GLY A 175 13.85 10.32 5.50
N GLY A 176 13.64 11.61 5.77
CA GLY A 176 13.00 12.55 4.83
C GLY A 176 11.47 12.40 4.68
N GLY A 177 10.86 11.29 5.09
CA GLY A 177 9.41 11.12 5.00
C GLY A 177 8.90 10.91 3.57
N LEU A 178 7.63 10.53 3.45
CA LEU A 178 7.00 10.20 2.17
C LEU A 178 6.50 11.46 1.45
N VAL A 179 6.71 11.48 0.14
CA VAL A 179 6.19 12.46 -0.81
C VAL A 179 5.62 11.74 -2.05
N ALA A 180 4.74 12.43 -2.77
CA ALA A 180 4.30 11.98 -4.08
C ALA A 180 5.46 12.04 -5.08
N LEU A 181 5.65 10.99 -5.88
CA LEU A 181 6.81 10.85 -6.79
C LEU A 181 6.95 12.00 -7.80
N ASP A 182 5.84 12.55 -8.26
CA ASP A 182 5.77 13.72 -9.16
C ASP A 182 6.22 15.04 -8.51
N THR A 183 6.27 15.09 -7.18
CA THR A 183 6.78 16.23 -6.41
C THR A 183 8.19 16.02 -5.87
N LEU A 184 8.79 14.85 -6.07
CA LEU A 184 10.10 14.49 -5.48
C LEU A 184 11.22 15.46 -5.87
N ASN A 185 11.15 16.08 -7.06
CA ASN A 185 12.12 17.07 -7.53
C ASN A 185 12.11 18.39 -6.73
N GLN A 186 11.08 18.63 -5.92
CA GLN A 186 10.94 19.83 -5.08
C GLN A 186 11.69 19.73 -3.75
N PHE A 187 12.23 18.56 -3.41
CA PHE A 187 12.84 18.29 -2.10
C PHE A 187 14.33 17.96 -2.23
N ASN A 188 15.12 18.41 -1.26
CA ASN A 188 16.51 17.95 -1.10
C ASN A 188 16.56 16.60 -0.39
N SER A 189 17.61 15.80 -0.63
CA SER A 189 17.74 14.49 0.03
C SER A 189 17.73 14.64 1.56
N GLY A 190 16.90 13.83 2.23
CA GLY A 190 16.75 13.85 3.69
C GLY A 190 15.84 14.97 4.24
N GLU A 191 15.39 15.91 3.41
CA GLU A 191 14.41 16.93 3.78
C GLU A 191 13.08 16.29 4.18
N ARG A 192 12.43 16.83 5.22
CA ARG A 192 11.09 16.40 5.63
C ARG A 192 10.03 17.35 5.10
N PRO A 193 9.04 16.89 4.31
CA PRO A 193 7.94 17.74 3.89
C PRO A 193 7.17 18.25 5.12
N ALA A 194 6.73 19.50 5.07
CA ALA A 194 6.05 20.16 6.20
C ALA A 194 4.84 19.38 6.71
N ALA A 195 4.13 18.68 5.82
CA ALA A 195 3.02 17.78 6.18
C ALA A 195 3.46 16.57 7.03
N ALA A 196 4.66 16.02 6.80
CA ALA A 196 5.22 14.91 7.58
C ALA A 196 5.82 15.36 8.93
N SER A 197 6.11 16.65 9.09
CA SER A 197 6.64 17.24 10.33
C SER A 197 5.57 17.38 11.44
N LYS A 198 4.28 17.39 11.08
CA LYS A 198 3.16 17.52 12.04
C LYS A 198 3.04 16.34 13.03
N GLY A 199 3.78 15.25 12.84
CA GLY A 199 3.80 14.09 13.74
C GLY A 199 4.85 14.12 14.87
N LYS A 200 5.74 15.13 14.93
CA LYS A 200 6.79 15.23 15.96
C LYS A 200 6.86 16.58 16.67
N GLY A 201 5.77 17.35 16.66
CA GLY A 201 5.64 18.46 17.59
C GLY A 201 5.51 17.93 19.02
N LYS A 202 6.56 18.05 19.83
CA LYS A 202 6.42 18.05 21.30
C LYS A 202 5.48 19.21 21.63
N GLY A 203 4.19 18.94 21.89
CA GLY A 203 3.28 19.94 22.46
C GLY A 203 1.98 20.26 21.72
N ALA A 204 1.51 19.46 20.76
CA ALA A 204 0.09 19.47 20.41
C ALA A 204 -0.57 18.28 21.13
N GLY A 205 -1.32 18.55 22.20
CA GLY A 205 -2.12 17.52 22.85
C GLY A 205 -2.99 16.82 21.82
N ALA A 206 -3.20 15.50 21.98
CA ALA A 206 -4.14 14.76 21.14
C ALA A 206 -5.46 15.55 21.04
N PRO A 207 -6.11 15.62 19.87
CA PRO A 207 -7.37 16.34 19.72
C PRO A 207 -8.30 16.01 20.87
N LYS A 208 -8.82 17.03 21.56
CA LYS A 208 -9.85 16.82 22.59
C LYS A 208 -11.12 16.35 21.87
N GLY A 209 -11.39 15.05 21.90
CA GLY A 209 -12.55 14.45 21.26
C GLY A 209 -12.34 12.96 20.97
N PRO A 210 -13.43 12.24 20.67
CA PRO A 210 -13.35 10.85 20.26
C PRO A 210 -12.54 10.71 18.96
N ARG A 211 -11.87 9.57 18.81
CA ARG A 211 -11.09 9.28 17.62
C ARG A 211 -12.03 9.07 16.43
N LEU A 212 -11.73 9.73 15.32
CA LEU A 212 -12.50 9.59 14.07
C LEU A 212 -11.80 8.66 13.08
N TYR A 213 -12.60 7.89 12.36
CA TYR A 213 -12.20 6.99 11.27
C TYR A 213 -13.03 7.33 10.04
N GLY A 214 -12.39 7.79 8.96
CA GLY A 214 -13.12 8.27 7.78
C GLY A 214 -14.13 9.38 8.09
N GLY A 215 -13.88 10.20 9.12
CA GLY A 215 -14.79 11.26 9.54
C GLY A 215 -15.93 10.84 10.47
N THR A 216 -15.95 9.60 10.97
CA THR A 216 -16.97 9.14 11.94
C THR A 216 -16.37 8.41 13.14
N GLU A 217 -17.11 8.39 14.25
CA GLU A 217 -16.80 7.59 15.43
C GLU A 217 -17.23 6.14 15.26
N LEU A 218 -16.59 5.25 16.02
CA LEU A 218 -17.04 3.87 16.13
C LEU A 218 -18.18 3.74 17.14
N THR A 219 -19.07 2.77 16.94
CA THR A 219 -20.01 2.32 17.99
C THR A 219 -19.25 1.66 19.14
N GLU A 220 -19.92 1.33 20.24
CA GLU A 220 -19.30 0.55 21.32
C GLU A 220 -18.75 -0.80 20.82
N ALA A 221 -19.50 -1.48 19.95
CA ALA A 221 -19.06 -2.72 19.31
C ALA A 221 -17.85 -2.48 18.39
N GLY A 222 -17.78 -1.34 17.70
CA GLY A 222 -16.66 -0.95 16.86
C GLY A 222 -15.39 -0.65 17.67
N GLU A 223 -15.51 0.12 18.76
CA GLU A 223 -14.39 0.40 19.66
C GLU A 223 -13.82 -0.88 20.28
N LYS A 224 -14.70 -1.77 20.77
CA LYS A 224 -14.28 -3.08 21.29
C LYS A 224 -13.54 -3.89 20.22
N ALA A 225 -14.10 -4.00 19.02
CA ALA A 225 -13.48 -4.77 17.95
C ALA A 225 -12.15 -4.17 17.48
N ALA A 226 -12.01 -2.84 17.51
CA ALA A 226 -10.76 -2.16 17.20
C ALA A 226 -9.69 -2.35 18.29
N ALA A 227 -10.09 -2.40 19.57
CA ALA A 227 -9.20 -2.67 20.69
C ALA A 227 -8.70 -4.13 20.68
N ASP A 228 -9.55 -5.08 20.27
CA ASP A 228 -9.21 -6.50 20.18
C ASP A 228 -8.38 -6.86 18.92
N PHE A 229 -8.20 -5.91 17.99
CA PHE A 229 -7.49 -6.13 16.73
C PHE A 229 -6.02 -6.49 16.97
N LYS A 230 -5.57 -7.58 16.35
CA LYS A 230 -4.16 -7.95 16.26
C LYS A 230 -3.66 -7.72 14.85
N ARG A 231 -2.39 -7.34 14.70
CA ARG A 231 -1.77 -7.08 13.39
C ARG A 231 -1.96 -8.29 12.45
N GLU A 232 -1.83 -9.50 12.97
CA GLU A 232 -1.94 -10.77 12.26
C GLU A 232 -3.36 -11.03 11.71
N ASP A 233 -4.36 -10.31 12.20
CA ASP A 233 -5.74 -10.37 11.69
C ASP A 233 -5.90 -9.62 10.37
N THR A 234 -4.90 -8.82 9.95
CA THR A 234 -4.92 -8.10 8.69
C THR A 234 -5.09 -9.08 7.52
N PRO A 235 -6.16 -8.98 6.70
CA PRO A 235 -6.42 -9.91 5.59
C PRO A 235 -5.27 -10.04 4.59
N ARG A 236 -4.48 -8.98 4.40
CA ARG A 236 -3.35 -8.92 3.47
C ARG A 236 -2.24 -9.93 3.79
N PHE A 237 -2.03 -10.27 5.07
CA PHE A 237 -1.07 -11.32 5.46
C PHE A 237 -1.52 -12.74 5.08
N LYS A 238 -2.79 -12.88 4.69
CA LYS A 238 -3.39 -14.13 4.17
C LYS A 238 -3.68 -14.03 2.67
N CYS A 239 -3.08 -13.06 1.98
CA CYS A 239 -3.33 -12.80 0.57
C CYS A 239 -4.80 -12.54 0.24
N GLN A 240 -5.51 -11.89 1.16
CA GLN A 240 -6.90 -11.49 0.98
C GLN A 240 -6.99 -9.97 0.95
N THR A 241 -7.83 -9.47 0.04
CA THR A 241 -8.28 -8.08 0.07
C THR A 241 -8.85 -7.75 1.45
N THR A 242 -8.58 -6.53 1.91
CA THR A 242 -9.19 -5.92 3.08
C THR A 242 -10.62 -5.50 2.73
N SER A 243 -10.78 -4.54 1.82
CA SER A 243 -12.06 -4.04 1.31
C SER A 243 -11.95 -3.43 -0.09
N ILE A 244 -13.10 -3.25 -0.75
CA ILE A 244 -13.18 -2.50 -2.02
C ILE A 244 -12.76 -1.03 -1.89
N VAL A 245 -12.80 -0.48 -0.67
CA VAL A 245 -12.45 0.90 -0.38
C VAL A 245 -10.94 1.03 -0.22
N PHE A 246 -10.35 0.25 0.68
CA PHE A 246 -8.95 0.40 1.07
C PHE A 246 -7.96 -0.07 0.00
N ASP A 247 -8.15 -1.28 -0.53
CA ASP A 247 -7.14 -1.89 -1.42
C ASP A 247 -7.19 -1.35 -2.86
N TRP A 248 -8.09 -0.41 -3.16
CA TRP A 248 -8.14 0.27 -4.46
C TRP A 248 -6.92 1.18 -4.70
N THR A 249 -6.28 1.69 -3.64
CA THR A 249 -5.06 2.51 -3.78
C THR A 249 -3.93 2.10 -2.87
N PHE A 250 -4.19 1.23 -1.88
CA PHE A 250 -3.20 0.79 -0.94
C PHE A 250 -2.03 0.08 -1.61
N ASP A 251 -0.79 0.44 -1.23
CA ASP A 251 0.45 -0.08 -1.82
C ASP A 251 0.58 0.13 -3.34
N GLY A 252 -0.21 1.06 -3.90
CA GLY A 252 -0.10 1.58 -5.25
C GLY A 252 -0.12 0.55 -6.40
N PRO A 253 -1.07 -0.39 -6.42
CA PRO A 253 -1.25 -1.32 -7.54
C PRO A 253 -1.55 -0.58 -8.85
N VAL A 254 -1.39 -1.31 -9.95
CA VAL A 254 -2.09 -0.99 -11.19
C VAL A 254 -3.40 -1.76 -11.17
N ASP A 255 -4.52 -1.07 -11.26
CA ASP A 255 -5.86 -1.62 -11.38
C ASP A 255 -6.36 -1.50 -12.83
N ARG A 256 -7.30 -2.34 -13.23
CA ARG A 256 -7.86 -2.33 -14.57
C ARG A 256 -9.37 -2.14 -14.55
N ILE A 257 -9.85 -1.24 -15.41
CA ILE A 257 -11.26 -0.99 -15.66
C ILE A 257 -11.62 -1.45 -17.06
N THR A 258 -12.58 -2.35 -17.17
CA THR A 258 -13.17 -2.78 -18.45
C THR A 258 -14.63 -2.33 -18.51
N GLN A 259 -14.99 -1.51 -19.50
CA GLN A 259 -16.37 -1.10 -19.74
C GLN A 259 -16.99 -1.91 -20.88
N ASN A 260 -17.97 -2.74 -20.55
CA ASN A 260 -18.79 -3.49 -21.51
C ASN A 260 -20.12 -2.75 -21.76
N LYS A 261 -21.06 -3.37 -22.48
CA LYS A 261 -22.39 -2.80 -22.70
C LYS A 261 -23.18 -2.67 -21.39
N ASP A 262 -23.29 -3.77 -20.66
CA ASP A 262 -24.17 -3.86 -19.48
C ASP A 262 -23.40 -3.99 -18.15
N THR A 263 -22.06 -3.99 -18.19
CA THR A 263 -21.22 -4.16 -17.00
C THR A 263 -19.98 -3.30 -17.06
N ILE A 264 -19.51 -2.84 -15.90
CA ILE A 264 -18.15 -2.33 -15.72
C ILE A 264 -17.42 -3.28 -14.77
N VAL A 265 -16.25 -3.75 -15.17
CA VAL A 265 -15.45 -4.70 -14.40
C VAL A 265 -14.23 -3.97 -13.85
N LEU A 266 -14.07 -4.00 -12.53
CA LEU A 266 -12.90 -3.48 -11.82
C LEU A 266 -12.04 -4.66 -11.36
N GLU A 267 -10.83 -4.75 -11.88
CA GLU A 267 -9.84 -5.76 -11.51
C GLU A 267 -8.76 -5.08 -10.68
N TYR A 268 -8.71 -5.43 -9.40
CA TYR A 268 -7.74 -4.86 -8.48
C TYR A 268 -6.38 -5.51 -8.78
N GLY A 269 -5.32 -4.72 -8.75
CA GLY A 269 -3.96 -5.22 -8.94
C GLY A 269 -3.47 -6.06 -7.76
N GLN A 270 -4.19 -6.05 -6.63
CA GLN A 270 -3.87 -6.82 -5.44
C GLN A 270 -4.83 -8.00 -5.23
N PHE A 271 -4.25 -9.14 -4.85
CA PHE A 271 -4.97 -10.32 -4.32
C PHE A 271 -6.05 -10.91 -5.24
N GLY A 272 -6.07 -10.54 -6.52
CA GLY A 272 -6.98 -11.10 -7.52
C GLY A 272 -8.45 -10.71 -7.34
N LEU A 273 -8.76 -9.63 -6.60
CA LEU A 273 -10.15 -9.18 -6.46
C LEU A 273 -10.67 -8.67 -7.80
N LYS A 274 -11.77 -9.28 -8.25
CA LYS A 274 -12.51 -8.85 -9.43
C LYS A 274 -13.93 -8.49 -9.04
N ARG A 275 -14.33 -7.25 -9.31
CA ARG A 275 -15.65 -6.71 -9.00
C ARG A 275 -16.39 -6.38 -10.29
N THR A 276 -17.66 -6.77 -10.38
CA THR A 276 -18.54 -6.42 -11.50
C THR A 276 -19.59 -5.44 -11.01
N ILE A 277 -19.69 -4.31 -11.69
CA ILE A 277 -20.74 -3.31 -11.54
C ILE A 277 -21.74 -3.55 -12.65
N TYR A 278 -22.97 -3.92 -12.27
CA TYR A 278 -24.05 -4.14 -13.23
C TYR A 278 -24.70 -2.80 -13.59
N MET A 279 -24.65 -2.42 -14.86
CA MET A 279 -25.17 -1.15 -15.38
C MET A 279 -26.64 -1.25 -15.82
N ASN A 280 -27.16 -2.47 -15.93
CA ASN A 280 -28.50 -2.78 -16.41
C ASN A 280 -29.48 -3.20 -15.29
N GLN A 281 -29.06 -3.10 -14.02
CA GLN A 281 -29.88 -3.44 -12.86
C GLN A 281 -30.31 -2.17 -12.12
N LYS A 282 -31.59 -2.10 -11.73
CA LYS A 282 -32.16 -0.96 -10.99
C LYS A 282 -32.20 -1.18 -9.48
N GLU A 283 -32.15 -2.44 -9.04
CA GLU A 283 -32.24 -2.82 -7.64
C GLU A 283 -31.34 -4.02 -7.34
N HIS A 284 -30.91 -4.14 -6.09
CA HIS A 284 -30.21 -5.31 -5.61
C HIS A 284 -31.19 -6.46 -5.40
N ALA A 285 -30.79 -7.68 -5.77
CA ALA A 285 -31.58 -8.87 -5.46
C ALA A 285 -31.77 -9.01 -3.94
N LYS A 286 -32.92 -9.50 -3.49
CA LYS A 286 -33.20 -9.70 -2.05
C LYS A 286 -32.30 -10.77 -1.41
N ASN A 287 -31.93 -11.79 -2.19
CA ASN A 287 -31.16 -12.95 -1.74
C ASN A 287 -29.78 -12.97 -2.39
N LEU A 288 -28.95 -11.98 -2.04
CA LEU A 288 -27.56 -11.94 -2.51
C LEU A 288 -26.72 -12.97 -1.77
N LYS A 289 -25.88 -13.70 -2.51
CA LYS A 289 -24.77 -14.45 -1.91
C LYS A 289 -23.72 -13.44 -1.46
N PRO A 290 -23.40 -13.33 -0.15
CA PRO A 290 -22.45 -12.35 0.30
C PRO A 290 -21.05 -12.62 -0.25
N SER A 291 -20.32 -11.54 -0.53
CA SER A 291 -18.93 -11.62 -0.97
C SER A 291 -18.11 -10.49 -0.37
N ARG A 292 -16.78 -10.58 -0.43
CA ARG A 292 -15.92 -9.47 0.00
C ARG A 292 -16.04 -8.24 -0.90
N ALA A 293 -16.37 -8.44 -2.18
CA ALA A 293 -16.59 -7.35 -3.13
C ALA A 293 -18.01 -6.74 -3.03
N GLY A 294 -18.93 -7.41 -2.33
CA GLY A 294 -20.34 -7.11 -2.39
C GLY A 294 -20.95 -7.40 -3.77
N HIS A 295 -22.16 -6.88 -3.98
CA HIS A 295 -22.85 -6.82 -5.26
C HIS A 295 -23.03 -5.35 -5.64
N SER A 296 -22.46 -4.92 -6.77
CA SER A 296 -22.47 -3.53 -7.20
C SER A 296 -23.44 -3.31 -8.36
N ILE A 297 -24.29 -2.29 -8.27
CA ILE A 297 -25.07 -1.75 -9.39
C ILE A 297 -24.59 -0.33 -9.69
N GLY A 298 -24.64 0.08 -10.95
CA GLY A 298 -24.13 1.37 -11.37
C GLY A 298 -25.09 2.10 -12.29
N HIS A 299 -25.06 3.43 -12.23
CA HIS A 299 -25.70 4.31 -13.19
C HIS A 299 -24.85 5.55 -13.43
N TRP A 300 -25.09 6.22 -14.55
CA TRP A 300 -24.47 7.51 -14.86
C TRP A 300 -25.39 8.65 -14.40
N ASP A 301 -24.85 9.55 -13.58
CA ASP A 301 -25.43 10.81 -13.15
C ASP A 301 -24.64 11.94 -13.82
N GLY A 302 -25.10 12.35 -15.00
CA GLY A 302 -24.28 13.12 -15.94
C GLY A 302 -23.00 12.35 -16.32
N ASP A 303 -21.84 12.96 -16.08
CA ASP A 303 -20.52 12.35 -16.31
C ASP A 303 -19.95 11.62 -15.08
N THR A 304 -20.74 11.44 -14.02
CA THR A 304 -20.32 10.73 -12.80
C THR A 304 -20.91 9.32 -12.80
N LEU A 305 -20.07 8.29 -12.70
CA LEU A 305 -20.52 6.93 -12.42
C LEU A 305 -20.81 6.80 -10.94
N VAL A 306 -22.07 6.57 -10.59
CA VAL A 306 -22.51 6.28 -9.22
C VAL A 306 -22.65 4.78 -9.07
N VAL A 307 -22.00 4.20 -8.07
CA VAL A 307 -21.99 2.77 -7.80
C VAL A 307 -22.54 2.52 -6.40
N ASP A 308 -23.62 1.75 -6.30
CA ASP A 308 -24.22 1.31 -5.04
C ASP A 308 -23.85 -0.15 -4.80
N THR A 309 -23.33 -0.46 -3.60
CA THR A 309 -22.86 -1.81 -3.27
C THR A 309 -23.35 -2.26 -1.89
N VAL A 310 -23.93 -3.45 -1.84
CA VAL A 310 -24.39 -4.15 -0.62
C VAL A 310 -23.99 -5.64 -0.66
N GLY A 311 -24.37 -6.41 0.36
CA GLY A 311 -24.16 -7.87 0.36
C GLY A 311 -22.71 -8.26 0.66
N PHE A 312 -22.07 -7.54 1.58
CA PHE A 312 -20.70 -7.82 1.98
C PHE A 312 -20.60 -8.98 2.97
N LEU A 313 -19.48 -9.68 2.95
CA LEU A 313 -19.07 -10.51 4.09
C LEU A 313 -18.57 -9.61 5.23
N PRO A 314 -18.81 -9.97 6.50
CA PRO A 314 -18.13 -9.35 7.63
C PRO A 314 -16.61 -9.40 7.48
N GLY A 315 -15.94 -8.30 7.81
CA GLY A 315 -14.52 -8.13 7.53
C GLY A 315 -13.96 -6.83 8.12
N PHE A 316 -13.11 -6.16 7.33
CA PHE A 316 -12.53 -4.87 7.67
C PHE A 316 -12.80 -3.87 6.57
N LEU A 317 -13.29 -2.68 6.92
CA LEU A 317 -13.34 -1.55 6.00
C LEU A 317 -11.91 -1.00 5.77
N ASN A 318 -11.17 -0.84 6.88
CA ASN A 318 -9.74 -0.55 6.93
C ASN A 318 -9.26 -0.95 8.34
N THR A 319 -8.18 -1.69 8.50
CA THR A 319 -7.69 -2.09 9.84
C THR A 319 -7.36 -0.87 10.72
N PRO A 320 -7.88 -0.78 11.96
CA PRO A 320 -8.62 -1.81 12.72
C PRO A 320 -10.15 -1.76 12.59
N VAL A 321 -10.71 -0.83 11.80
CA VAL A 321 -12.15 -0.65 11.57
C VAL A 321 -12.77 -1.86 10.84
N ARG A 322 -13.67 -2.54 11.55
CA ARG A 322 -14.46 -3.67 11.04
C ARG A 322 -15.59 -3.21 10.13
N ASN A 323 -16.08 -4.14 9.31
CA ASN A 323 -17.39 -4.06 8.68
C ASN A 323 -18.19 -5.34 8.97
N SER A 324 -19.51 -5.22 8.98
CA SER A 324 -20.51 -6.28 9.13
C SER A 324 -21.12 -6.65 7.78
N ASP A 325 -22.13 -7.52 7.80
CA ASP A 325 -23.00 -7.82 6.66
C ASP A 325 -23.97 -6.68 6.31
N LYS A 326 -24.07 -5.65 7.17
CA LYS A 326 -24.87 -4.44 6.97
C LYS A 326 -24.12 -3.30 6.30
N LEU A 327 -22.86 -3.53 5.90
CA LEU A 327 -22.09 -2.54 5.16
C LEU A 327 -22.83 -2.16 3.86
N HIS A 328 -23.01 -0.85 3.66
CA HIS A 328 -23.47 -0.25 2.42
C HIS A 328 -22.42 0.75 1.96
N VAL A 329 -22.02 0.68 0.69
CA VAL A 329 -21.01 1.57 0.12
C VAL A 329 -21.56 2.20 -1.15
N VAL A 330 -21.50 3.53 -1.20
CA VAL A 330 -21.76 4.33 -2.39
C VAL A 330 -20.46 4.97 -2.85
N GLU A 331 -20.05 4.68 -4.08
CA GLU A 331 -18.89 5.29 -4.74
C GLU A 331 -19.35 6.20 -5.88
N ARG A 332 -18.63 7.31 -6.10
CA ARG A 332 -18.82 8.24 -7.21
C ARG A 332 -17.50 8.41 -7.94
N PHE A 333 -17.43 7.96 -9.19
CA PHE A 333 -16.25 8.09 -10.04
C PHE A 333 -16.44 9.21 -11.07
N SER A 334 -15.50 10.14 -11.12
CA SER A 334 -15.50 11.27 -12.06
C SER A 334 -14.15 11.36 -12.79
N LEU A 335 -14.18 11.48 -14.11
CA LEU A 335 -13.00 11.62 -14.95
C LEU A 335 -12.72 13.10 -15.26
N ASP A 336 -11.53 13.58 -14.94
CA ASP A 336 -10.96 14.80 -15.51
C ASP A 336 -10.29 14.45 -16.85
N PRO A 337 -10.84 14.86 -18.01
CA PRO A 337 -10.31 14.49 -19.32
C PRO A 337 -9.03 15.26 -19.70
N VAL A 338 -8.72 16.37 -19.04
CA VAL A 338 -7.52 17.17 -19.30
C VAL A 338 -6.33 16.54 -18.59
N LYS A 339 -6.51 16.22 -17.30
CA LYS A 339 -5.46 15.61 -16.49
C LYS A 339 -5.38 14.10 -16.65
N MET A 340 -6.42 13.49 -17.23
CA MET A 340 -6.63 12.05 -17.26
C MET A 340 -6.53 11.45 -15.85
N ALA A 341 -7.28 12.07 -14.94
CA ALA A 341 -7.36 11.71 -13.53
C ALA A 341 -8.76 11.18 -13.24
N LEU A 342 -8.85 9.98 -12.66
CA LEU A 342 -10.10 9.38 -12.20
C LEU A 342 -10.19 9.54 -10.69
N THR A 343 -11.12 10.37 -10.24
CA THR A 343 -11.37 10.58 -8.82
C THR A 343 -12.54 9.71 -8.37
N ARG A 344 -12.35 8.99 -7.27
CA ARG A 344 -13.41 8.25 -6.57
C ARG A 344 -13.68 8.92 -5.24
N ASN A 345 -14.92 9.34 -5.01
CA ASN A 345 -15.42 9.67 -3.69
C ASN A 345 -16.27 8.51 -3.18
N TYR A 346 -16.21 8.22 -1.88
CA TYR A 346 -17.01 7.13 -1.31
C TYR A 346 -17.60 7.49 0.05
N VAL A 347 -18.75 6.88 0.31
CA VAL A 347 -19.44 6.87 1.59
C VAL A 347 -19.74 5.43 1.95
N ALA A 348 -19.37 5.02 3.15
CA ALA A 348 -19.65 3.72 3.72
C ALA A 348 -20.44 3.88 5.02
N GLU A 349 -21.51 3.11 5.15
CA GLU A 349 -22.40 3.08 6.31
C GLU A 349 -22.48 1.65 6.85
N ASP A 350 -22.38 1.51 8.16
CA ASP A 350 -22.46 0.23 8.84
C ASP A 350 -22.86 0.46 10.29
N ALA A 351 -24.17 0.42 10.57
CA ALA A 351 -24.71 0.75 11.89
C ALA A 351 -24.22 -0.17 13.02
N VAL A 352 -23.61 -1.32 12.70
CA VAL A 352 -23.01 -2.21 13.71
C VAL A 352 -21.74 -1.60 14.28
N TYR A 353 -20.89 -1.02 13.43
CA TYR A 353 -19.54 -0.59 13.80
C TYR A 353 -19.31 0.93 13.73
N LEU A 354 -20.13 1.66 12.98
CA LEU A 354 -19.99 3.10 12.73
C LEU A 354 -21.19 3.86 13.29
N LYS A 355 -20.94 4.97 14.01
CA LYS A 355 -22.02 5.87 14.48
C LYS A 355 -22.57 6.75 13.35
N GLY A 356 -21.80 6.96 12.29
CA GLY A 356 -22.16 7.78 11.15
C GLY A 356 -21.45 7.34 9.88
N ARG A 357 -21.26 8.28 8.94
CA ARG A 357 -20.72 7.99 7.61
C ARG A 357 -19.20 7.94 7.61
N TYR A 358 -18.64 6.82 7.17
CA TYR A 358 -17.24 6.73 6.81
C TYR A 358 -17.07 7.27 5.38
N THR A 359 -16.29 8.32 5.22
CA THR A 359 -16.11 9.03 3.96
C THR A 359 -14.64 9.14 3.58
N GLY A 360 -14.39 9.22 2.28
CA GLY A 360 -13.06 9.46 1.77
C GLY A 360 -13.06 9.69 0.27
N SER A 361 -11.87 9.98 -0.24
CA SER A 361 -11.64 10.28 -1.65
C SER A 361 -10.24 9.82 -2.05
N ASP A 362 -10.10 9.36 -3.27
CA ASP A 362 -8.83 9.02 -3.89
C ASP A 362 -8.83 9.40 -5.38
N THR A 363 -7.64 9.65 -5.92
CA THR A 363 -7.45 9.96 -7.34
C THR A 363 -6.37 9.06 -7.91
N ILE A 364 -6.70 8.40 -9.02
CA ILE A 364 -5.79 7.56 -9.79
C ILE A 364 -5.58 8.15 -11.18
N PHE A 365 -4.46 7.82 -11.80
CA PHE A 365 -4.04 8.32 -13.10
C PHE A 365 -3.80 7.14 -14.05
N VAL A 366 -3.67 7.42 -15.34
CA VAL A 366 -3.26 6.40 -16.31
C VAL A 366 -1.97 5.75 -15.83
N ALA A 367 -1.96 4.42 -15.79
CA ALA A 367 -0.88 3.66 -15.19
C ALA A 367 0.47 3.86 -15.92
N ASP A 368 1.53 3.94 -15.13
CA ASP A 368 2.95 3.98 -15.51
C ASP A 368 3.54 2.57 -15.70
N ALA A 369 2.72 1.53 -15.58
CA ALA A 369 3.08 0.13 -15.85
C ALA A 369 1.84 -0.66 -16.29
N PRO A 370 1.99 -1.78 -17.01
CA PRO A 370 0.87 -2.63 -17.37
C PRO A 370 0.22 -3.29 -16.14
N TYR A 371 -1.10 -3.50 -16.20
CA TYR A 371 -1.81 -4.30 -15.21
C TYR A 371 -1.16 -5.67 -15.03
N ASN A 372 -0.97 -6.06 -13.78
CA ASN A 372 -0.42 -7.35 -13.42
C ASN A 372 -1.14 -7.85 -12.16
N PRO A 373 -1.96 -8.90 -12.24
CA PRO A 373 -2.72 -9.41 -11.10
C PRO A 373 -1.80 -9.98 -9.99
N GLY A 374 -0.52 -10.18 -10.29
CA GLY A 374 0.50 -10.63 -9.35
C GLY A 374 0.28 -12.06 -8.85
N LYS A 375 1.29 -12.58 -8.17
CA LYS A 375 1.13 -13.70 -7.23
C LYS A 375 1.27 -13.11 -5.83
N CYS A 376 0.52 -13.64 -4.88
CA CYS A 376 0.67 -13.26 -3.47
C CYS A 376 1.17 -14.46 -2.67
N GLN A 377 2.17 -14.20 -1.84
CA GLN A 377 2.68 -15.11 -0.82
C GLN A 377 3.28 -14.25 0.28
N ASP A 378 2.75 -14.32 1.50
CA ASP A 378 3.37 -13.61 2.62
C ASP A 378 4.66 -14.33 3.04
N LEU A 379 5.77 -13.58 3.01
CA LEU A 379 7.12 -14.06 3.28
C LEU A 379 7.65 -13.58 4.65
N ASN A 380 6.88 -12.78 5.39
CA ASN A 380 7.31 -12.19 6.67
C ASN A 380 7.60 -13.24 7.75
N PHE A 381 6.86 -14.35 7.77
CA PHE A 381 6.92 -15.36 8.85
C PHE A 381 7.72 -16.62 8.51
N ILE A 382 8.53 -16.58 7.46
CA ILE A 382 9.42 -17.70 7.13
C ILE A 382 10.58 -17.73 8.15
N ASP A 383 10.74 -18.86 8.83
CA ASP A 383 11.90 -19.17 9.68
C ASP A 383 13.03 -19.73 8.81
N TYR A 384 13.96 -18.86 8.41
CA TYR A 384 15.08 -19.23 7.54
C TYR A 384 16.15 -20.07 8.22
N SER A 385 16.20 -20.10 9.56
CA SER A 385 17.07 -21.03 10.28
C SER A 385 16.67 -22.49 10.07
N LYS A 386 15.41 -22.72 9.65
CA LYS A 386 14.82 -24.05 9.40
C LYS A 386 14.69 -24.41 7.92
N GLN A 387 14.93 -23.48 7.00
CA GLN A 387 14.95 -23.79 5.58
C GLN A 387 16.32 -24.39 5.19
N GLN A 388 16.48 -25.69 5.40
CA GLN A 388 17.51 -26.45 4.69
C GLN A 388 17.21 -26.33 3.19
N ARG A 389 18.18 -25.86 2.40
CA ARG A 389 18.00 -25.77 0.95
C ARG A 389 18.00 -27.17 0.35
N GLN A 390 17.05 -27.42 -0.54
CA GLN A 390 17.18 -28.44 -1.58
C GLN A 390 18.14 -27.96 -2.67
#